data_AF-A0AAD8M1X3-F1
#
_entry.id   AF-A0AAD8M1X3-F1
#
_cell.length_a   1.000
_cell.length_b   1.000
_cell.length_c   1.000
_cell.angle_alpha   90.00
_cell.angle_beta   90.00
_cell.angle_gamma   90.00
#
_symmetry.space_group_name_H-M   'P 1'
#
loop_
_entity.id
_entity.type
_entity.pdbx_description
1 polymer ?
#
loop_
_entity_poly.entity_id
_entity_poly.type
_entity_poly.pdbx_seq_one_letter_code
_entity_poly.pdbx_strand_id
1 'polypeptide(L)'
;MIEEPNLKKKIYSTSDIAQVETRLAKSTSDAAQVDDTTKVMTTSDVAQVVQKSTQLPGFCKPKILEDLKLEAVNFSVTRTVLGKEGKDKSGLGSHRERRINTGPMDQSSLAVSGIVTQENLDMLDSVQMIFHKVLKKEFLLYFMNDGRVYKVAESDINLKSYQELEYVLYLLKVKNRNTHNVASVIREKMLRSKMMLGGGVSSAYIPKYRNAHGKIVEMKRNSAKFRTALGTKVLEFNLESDKAHYIKLGNETRKNSIYSLRAAIYQTGEFDPELKEVKKIMVEELERAEKKLLSDYIRTVPDIQEIK
;
A
#
# COMPACT_ATOMS: atom_id res chain seq x y z
N MET A 1 39.09 -47.64 22.43
CA MET A 1 38.04 -47.75 21.39
C MET A 1 37.33 -46.40 21.39
N ILE A 2 37.82 -45.30 20.79
CA ILE A 2 38.24 -45.01 19.40
C ILE A 2 37.24 -45.56 18.38
N GLU A 3 36.34 -44.70 17.91
CA GLU A 3 36.11 -44.36 16.50
C GLU A 3 35.11 -43.19 16.37
N GLU A 4 35.62 -42.02 15.99
CA GLU A 4 34.89 -41.03 15.18
C GLU A 4 35.23 -41.28 13.68
N PRO A 5 34.84 -40.42 12.71
CA PRO A 5 33.53 -40.31 12.09
C PRO A 5 33.60 -40.50 10.55
N ASN A 6 32.49 -40.88 9.91
CA ASN A 6 32.44 -41.00 8.45
C ASN A 6 32.16 -39.65 7.77
N LEU A 7 33.24 -38.98 7.36
CA LEU A 7 33.25 -37.90 6.36
C LEU A 7 33.08 -38.47 4.94
N LYS A 8 32.08 -38.01 4.19
CA LYS A 8 32.10 -38.06 2.71
C LYS A 8 32.08 -36.66 2.13
N LYS A 9 33.26 -36.20 1.72
CA LYS A 9 33.49 -35.08 0.80
C LYS A 9 33.02 -35.49 -0.60
N LYS A 10 32.33 -34.59 -1.30
CA LYS A 10 32.33 -34.51 -2.77
C LYS A 10 32.69 -33.10 -3.17
N ILE A 11 33.56 -33.00 -4.16
CA ILE A 11 34.30 -31.81 -4.56
C ILE A 11 34.09 -31.60 -6.09
N TYR A 12 34.00 -30.32 -6.45
CA TYR A 12 34.13 -29.62 -7.75
C TYR A 12 33.18 -29.92 -8.92
N SER A 13 32.54 -28.85 -9.41
CA SER A 13 32.70 -28.41 -10.80
C SER A 13 32.44 -26.90 -10.90
N THR A 14 33.49 -26.15 -11.22
CA THR A 14 33.48 -24.73 -11.61
C THR A 14 33.66 -24.66 -13.13
N SER A 15 32.87 -23.82 -13.81
CA SER A 15 33.14 -23.47 -15.20
C SER A 15 32.71 -22.03 -15.44
N ASP A 16 33.70 -21.15 -15.38
CA ASP A 16 33.69 -19.81 -15.95
C ASP A 16 33.63 -19.92 -17.48
N ILE A 17 32.75 -19.14 -18.12
CA ILE A 17 32.96 -18.69 -19.50
C ILE A 17 32.63 -17.19 -19.54
N ALA A 18 33.71 -16.40 -19.55
CA ALA A 18 33.73 -15.05 -20.05
C ALA A 18 33.82 -15.10 -21.59
N GLN A 19 33.07 -14.24 -22.28
CA GLN A 19 33.41 -13.81 -23.63
C GLN A 19 33.32 -12.29 -23.72
N VAL A 20 34.50 -11.75 -24.05
CA VAL A 20 34.85 -10.41 -24.50
C VAL A 20 34.72 -10.40 -26.02
N GLU A 21 34.20 -9.31 -26.59
CA GLU A 21 34.46 -8.74 -27.94
C GLU A 21 33.25 -7.88 -28.36
N THR A 22 33.32 -6.75 -29.06
CA THR A 22 34.37 -5.82 -29.48
C THR A 22 33.65 -4.53 -29.93
N ARG A 23 34.42 -3.45 -30.01
CA ARG A 23 34.06 -2.10 -30.45
C ARG A 23 33.36 -2.07 -31.82
N LEU A 24 32.43 -1.13 -31.99
CA LEU A 24 32.39 -0.32 -33.21
C LEU A 24 31.90 1.10 -32.91
N ALA A 25 32.83 2.05 -33.03
CA ALA A 25 32.54 3.45 -33.17
C ALA A 25 32.03 3.71 -34.60
N LYS A 26 30.98 4.53 -34.74
CA LYS A 26 30.74 5.32 -35.95
C LYS A 26 30.34 6.73 -35.54
N SER A 27 31.33 7.60 -35.68
CA SER A 27 31.21 9.03 -35.92
C SER A 27 30.56 9.27 -37.28
N THR A 28 29.65 10.23 -37.37
CA THR A 28 29.55 11.18 -38.49
C THR A 28 28.86 12.45 -38.01
N SER A 29 29.58 13.55 -38.16
CA SER A 29 29.14 14.94 -38.09
C SER A 29 28.38 15.34 -39.37
N ASP A 30 27.63 16.44 -39.25
CA ASP A 30 27.50 17.59 -40.18
C ASP A 30 26.07 18.15 -40.12
N ALA A 31 25.90 19.37 -39.55
CA ALA A 31 25.83 20.68 -40.25
C ALA A 31 24.39 20.98 -40.70
N ALA A 32 23.80 22.18 -40.69
CA ALA A 32 24.10 23.53 -40.20
C ALA A 32 22.78 24.35 -40.36
N GLN A 33 22.84 25.65 -40.05
CA GLN A 33 21.84 26.74 -40.28
C GLN A 33 20.79 26.89 -39.16
N VAL A 34 20.78 27.92 -38.30
CA VAL A 34 20.98 29.38 -38.43
C VAL A 34 20.01 30.03 -39.41
N ASP A 35 18.98 30.68 -38.88
CA ASP A 35 18.75 32.10 -39.17
C ASP A 35 17.90 32.76 -38.07
N ASP A 36 18.50 33.81 -37.49
CA ASP A 36 17.86 34.83 -36.68
C ASP A 36 16.94 35.68 -37.54
N THR A 37 15.80 36.12 -36.98
CA THR A 37 15.34 37.50 -37.21
C THR A 37 14.43 37.94 -36.06
N THR A 38 15.01 38.82 -35.25
CA THR A 38 14.36 39.74 -34.33
C THR A 38 13.38 40.66 -35.07
N LYS A 39 12.19 40.86 -34.51
CA LYS A 39 11.44 42.12 -34.65
C LYS A 39 10.67 42.42 -33.36
N VAL A 40 11.15 43.45 -32.68
CA VAL A 40 10.49 44.21 -31.61
C VAL A 40 9.46 45.13 -32.25
N MET A 41 8.25 45.22 -31.70
CA MET A 41 7.48 46.47 -31.58
C MET A 41 6.53 46.43 -30.37
N THR A 42 6.79 47.36 -29.45
CA THR A 42 5.90 48.16 -28.59
C THR A 42 4.55 48.52 -29.25
N THR A 43 3.39 48.78 -28.60
CA THR A 43 2.99 49.68 -27.49
C THR A 43 1.56 49.30 -27.02
N SER A 44 1.25 49.34 -25.71
CA SER A 44 0.38 50.31 -24.99
C SER A 44 -1.15 50.07 -24.97
N ASP A 45 -1.71 50.41 -23.79
CA ASP A 45 -3.07 50.93 -23.52
C ASP A 45 -4.19 50.02 -22.97
N VAL A 46 -4.27 50.03 -21.62
CA VAL A 46 -5.35 50.56 -20.76
C VAL A 46 -6.83 50.30 -21.15
N ALA A 47 -7.55 49.58 -20.26
CA ALA A 47 -8.87 49.91 -19.67
C ALA A 47 -9.32 48.72 -18.78
N GLN A 48 -9.18 48.75 -17.44
CA GLN A 48 -10.07 49.28 -16.41
C GLN A 48 -11.58 48.92 -16.46
N VAL A 49 -12.01 48.22 -15.38
CA VAL A 49 -13.27 48.36 -14.59
C VAL A 49 -14.55 47.84 -15.29
N VAL A 50 -15.33 46.91 -14.72
CA VAL A 50 -16.37 47.17 -13.69
C VAL A 50 -16.65 45.92 -12.84
N GLN A 51 -16.48 46.08 -11.52
CA GLN A 51 -17.16 45.28 -10.50
C GLN A 51 -18.65 45.63 -10.46
N LYS A 52 -19.53 44.63 -10.41
CA LYS A 52 -20.80 44.74 -9.69
C LYS A 52 -21.03 43.51 -8.82
N SER A 53 -20.89 43.74 -7.52
CA SER A 53 -21.37 42.89 -6.44
C SER A 53 -22.89 42.99 -6.31
N THR A 54 -23.57 41.85 -6.15
CA THR A 54 -24.87 41.84 -5.45
C THR A 54 -25.01 40.56 -4.66
N GLN A 55 -25.40 40.72 -3.41
CA GLN A 55 -25.43 39.74 -2.34
C GLN A 55 -26.65 38.80 -2.42
N LEU A 56 -26.48 37.67 -1.73
CA LEU A 56 -27.43 36.59 -1.43
C LEU A 56 -28.75 37.06 -0.81
N PRO A 57 -29.82 36.25 -0.96
CA PRO A 57 -30.59 35.84 0.20
C PRO A 57 -30.95 34.35 0.19
N GLY A 58 -30.95 33.69 1.36
CA GLY A 58 -31.59 32.37 1.50
C GLY A 58 -30.96 31.42 2.52
N PHE A 59 -30.98 31.80 3.81
CA PHE A 59 -30.89 30.81 4.89
C PHE A 59 -32.18 29.98 4.92
N CYS A 60 -32.07 28.66 4.72
CA CYS A 60 -33.11 27.70 5.08
C CYS A 60 -32.46 26.37 5.55
N LYS A 61 -32.77 25.99 6.79
CA LYS A 61 -32.73 24.62 7.33
C LYS A 61 -34.05 24.41 8.08
N PRO A 62 -34.47 23.17 8.38
CA PRO A 62 -34.45 21.95 7.58
C PRO A 62 -35.89 21.39 7.41
N LYS A 63 -36.13 20.53 6.41
CA LYS A 63 -37.32 19.66 6.41
C LYS A 63 -36.88 18.20 6.47
N ILE A 64 -37.28 17.56 7.56
CA ILE A 64 -37.33 16.12 7.73
C ILE A 64 -38.49 15.62 6.87
N LEU A 65 -38.23 14.63 6.02
CA LEU A 65 -39.27 13.74 5.51
C LEU A 65 -38.69 12.33 5.36
N GLU A 66 -39.20 11.44 6.19
CA GLU A 66 -39.20 10.00 6.01
C GLU A 66 -40.03 9.68 4.75
N ASP A 67 -39.43 8.98 3.78
CA ASP A 67 -39.74 7.56 3.51
C ASP A 67 -39.33 7.12 2.10
N LEU A 68 -38.64 5.98 2.08
CA LEU A 68 -38.72 4.88 1.11
C LEU A 68 -38.38 5.11 -0.37
N LYS A 69 -37.12 4.76 -0.70
CA LYS A 69 -36.71 3.61 -1.55
C LYS A 69 -35.36 3.93 -2.18
N LEU A 70 -34.29 3.42 -1.58
CA LEU A 70 -32.98 3.37 -2.22
C LEU A 70 -32.64 1.90 -2.42
N GLU A 71 -32.90 1.44 -3.64
CA GLU A 71 -32.21 0.29 -4.22
C GLU A 71 -30.70 0.46 -4.02
N ALA A 72 -30.05 -0.65 -3.74
CA ALA A 72 -28.62 -0.74 -3.49
C ALA A 72 -27.81 -0.35 -4.73
N VAL A 73 -27.62 0.95 -4.94
CA VAL A 73 -26.63 1.47 -5.88
C VAL A 73 -25.37 1.77 -5.09
N ASN A 74 -24.38 0.89 -5.23
CA ASN A 74 -22.94 1.08 -5.00
C ASN A 74 -22.55 2.31 -4.16
N PHE A 75 -22.77 2.21 -2.85
CA PHE A 75 -22.37 3.25 -1.91
C PHE A 75 -20.88 3.07 -1.55
N SER A 76 -19.99 3.48 -2.45
CA SER A 76 -18.59 3.76 -2.10
C SER A 76 -18.55 5.11 -1.38
N VAL A 77 -18.74 5.12 -0.05
CA VAL A 77 -18.47 6.31 0.75
C VAL A 77 -16.97 6.49 0.84
N THR A 78 -16.37 7.20 -0.11
CA THR A 78 -15.05 7.80 0.09
C THR A 78 -15.23 8.95 1.09
N ARG A 79 -14.78 8.78 2.35
CA ARG A 79 -14.74 9.88 3.31
C ARG A 79 -13.30 10.31 3.51
N THR A 80 -12.90 11.38 2.82
CA THR A 80 -11.64 12.08 3.09
C THR A 80 -11.81 12.91 4.36
N VAL A 81 -11.00 12.62 5.38
CA VAL A 81 -10.83 13.54 6.52
C VAL A 81 -9.90 14.66 6.05
N LEU A 82 -10.46 15.86 5.86
CA LEU A 82 -9.75 17.03 5.33
C LEU A 82 -8.53 17.40 6.20
N GLY A 83 -7.35 17.35 5.58
CA GLY A 83 -6.11 17.95 6.06
C GLY A 83 -5.46 18.76 4.93
N LYS A 84 -5.66 20.09 4.97
CA LYS A 84 -4.97 21.18 4.27
C LYS A 84 -4.83 21.14 2.74
N GLU A 85 -5.43 22.16 2.14
CA GLU A 85 -5.37 22.55 0.73
C GLU A 85 -3.93 22.83 0.24
N GLY A 86 -3.58 22.24 -0.89
CA GLY A 86 -2.52 22.71 -1.78
C GLY A 86 -3.15 23.05 -3.13
N LYS A 87 -3.27 24.35 -3.42
CA LYS A 87 -3.58 24.89 -4.75
C LYS A 87 -2.48 24.45 -5.72
N ASP A 88 -2.85 24.00 -6.92
CA ASP A 88 -2.22 24.49 -8.14
C ASP A 88 -3.09 24.24 -9.37
N LYS A 89 -3.24 25.30 -10.16
CA LYS A 89 -3.91 25.34 -11.46
C LYS A 89 -2.85 25.22 -12.54
N SER A 90 -2.97 24.25 -13.45
CA SER A 90 -2.57 24.45 -14.84
C SER A 90 -3.33 23.46 -15.72
N GLY A 91 -4.09 24.00 -16.67
CA GLY A 91 -4.62 23.25 -17.80
C GLY A 91 -3.75 23.50 -19.02
N LEU A 92 -3.55 22.48 -19.84
CA LEU A 92 -3.48 22.53 -21.30
C LEU A 92 -3.28 21.10 -21.82
N GLY A 93 -4.08 20.72 -22.81
CA GLY A 93 -4.29 19.33 -23.20
C GLY A 93 -3.11 18.67 -23.89
N SER A 94 -3.11 17.33 -23.83
CA SER A 94 -2.61 16.53 -24.94
C SER A 94 -3.58 15.37 -25.19
N HIS A 95 -3.95 15.22 -26.46
CA HIS A 95 -4.64 14.05 -26.99
C HIS A 95 -3.79 12.80 -26.74
N ARG A 96 -4.16 11.99 -25.75
CA ARG A 96 -3.88 10.57 -25.76
C ARG A 96 -5.18 9.84 -25.51
N GLU A 97 -5.49 8.97 -26.47
CA GLU A 97 -6.58 7.99 -26.51
C GLU A 97 -7.24 7.75 -25.16
N ARG A 98 -8.48 8.25 -25.02
CA ARG A 98 -9.39 7.79 -23.98
C ARG A 98 -9.70 6.33 -24.24
N ARG A 99 -8.87 5.43 -23.70
CA ARG A 99 -9.34 4.10 -23.33
C ARG A 99 -10.38 4.31 -22.25
N ILE A 100 -11.64 4.27 -22.65
CA ILE A 100 -12.77 4.27 -21.73
C ILE A 100 -12.63 2.99 -20.93
N ASN A 101 -12.13 3.09 -19.70
CA ASN A 101 -12.13 1.99 -18.74
C ASN A 101 -13.59 1.71 -18.37
N THR A 102 -14.25 0.80 -19.09
CA THR A 102 -15.64 0.35 -18.87
C THR A 102 -15.78 -0.71 -17.78
N GLY A 103 -14.90 -0.70 -16.78
CA GLY A 103 -15.10 -1.50 -15.57
C GLY A 103 -15.87 -0.69 -14.53
N PRO A 104 -16.77 -1.28 -13.72
CA PRO A 104 -17.16 -0.65 -12.48
C PRO A 104 -15.87 -0.39 -11.69
N MET A 105 -15.47 0.89 -11.59
CA MET A 105 -14.28 1.30 -10.86
C MET A 105 -14.52 1.02 -9.39
N ASP A 106 -14.20 -0.19 -8.95
CA ASP A 106 -14.11 -0.51 -7.54
C ASP A 106 -13.01 0.37 -6.93
N GLN A 107 -13.46 1.49 -6.34
CA GLN A 107 -12.58 2.49 -5.74
C GLN A 107 -11.75 1.93 -4.58
N SER A 108 -12.17 0.79 -4.03
CA SER A 108 -11.46 0.11 -2.95
C SER A 108 -10.39 -0.86 -3.45
N SER A 109 -10.27 -1.10 -4.76
CA SER A 109 -9.24 -1.98 -5.30
C SER A 109 -7.87 -1.33 -5.25
N LEU A 110 -6.88 -2.12 -4.83
CA LEU A 110 -5.47 -1.76 -4.90
C LEU A 110 -4.90 -1.95 -6.32
N ALA A 111 -5.67 -2.55 -7.24
CA ALA A 111 -5.28 -2.68 -8.63
C ALA A 111 -5.67 -1.41 -9.41
N VAL A 112 -4.70 -0.73 -10.01
CA VAL A 112 -4.97 0.40 -10.90
C VAL A 112 -5.03 -0.15 -12.32
N SER A 113 -6.21 -0.05 -12.95
CA SER A 113 -6.49 -0.64 -14.27
C SER A 113 -6.16 -2.14 -14.35
N GLY A 114 -6.43 -2.88 -13.26
CA GLY A 114 -6.18 -4.33 -13.17
C GLY A 114 -4.73 -4.72 -12.88
N ILE A 115 -3.81 -3.75 -12.76
CA ILE A 115 -2.41 -4.00 -12.43
C ILE A 115 -2.18 -3.71 -10.95
N VAL A 116 -1.63 -4.70 -10.23
CA VAL A 116 -1.18 -4.55 -8.85
C VAL A 116 0.33 -4.33 -8.83
N THR A 117 0.75 -3.19 -8.29
CA THR A 117 2.14 -2.90 -7.97
C THR A 117 2.40 -3.02 -6.47
N GLN A 118 3.66 -3.18 -6.06
CA GLN A 118 3.99 -3.24 -4.64
C GLN A 118 3.64 -1.94 -3.93
N GLU A 119 3.81 -0.81 -4.61
CA GLU A 119 3.48 0.51 -4.07
C GLU A 119 1.99 0.63 -3.73
N ASN A 120 1.11 0.05 -4.57
CA ASN A 120 -0.33 0.06 -4.28
C ASN A 120 -0.68 -0.81 -3.07
N LEU A 121 0.00 -1.95 -2.91
CA LEU A 121 -0.17 -2.82 -1.75
C LEU A 121 0.32 -2.12 -0.47
N ASP A 122 1.47 -1.45 -0.54
CA ASP A 122 2.07 -0.73 0.59
C ASP A 122 1.23 0.48 1.05
N MET A 123 0.22 0.90 0.27
CA MET A 123 -0.76 1.89 0.71
C MET A 123 -1.75 1.34 1.74
N LEU A 124 -1.94 0.02 1.84
CA LEU A 124 -2.88 -0.59 2.76
C LEU A 124 -2.19 -0.89 4.10
N ASP A 125 -2.48 -0.05 5.11
CA ASP A 125 -1.91 -0.18 6.45
C ASP A 125 -2.54 -1.34 7.24
N SER A 126 -3.86 -1.46 7.22
CA SER A 126 -4.57 -2.44 8.06
C SER A 126 -5.86 -2.92 7.43
N VAL A 127 -6.17 -4.20 7.63
CA VAL A 127 -7.45 -4.81 7.26
C VAL A 127 -8.16 -5.28 8.52
N GLN A 128 -9.36 -4.77 8.76
CA GLN A 128 -10.14 -5.11 9.95
C GLN A 128 -11.59 -5.40 9.58
N MET A 129 -12.22 -6.32 10.28
CA MET A 129 -13.60 -6.69 10.01
C MET A 129 -14.54 -6.03 11.02
N ILE A 130 -15.64 -5.47 10.52
CA ILE A 130 -16.62 -4.75 11.33
C ILE A 130 -18.04 -5.21 11.05
N PHE A 131 -18.94 -4.98 11.99
CA PHE A 131 -20.36 -5.19 11.84
C PHE A 131 -21.08 -3.85 11.69
N HIS A 132 -21.92 -3.74 10.67
CA HIS A 132 -22.75 -2.57 10.45
C HIS A 132 -24.13 -2.80 11.05
N LYS A 133 -24.48 -2.06 12.11
CA LYS A 133 -25.70 -2.25 12.92
C LYS A 133 -26.98 -2.11 12.09
N VAL A 134 -27.05 -1.05 11.27
CA VAL A 134 -28.24 -0.74 10.46
C VAL A 134 -28.45 -1.78 9.35
N LEU A 135 -27.39 -2.12 8.61
CA LEU A 135 -27.46 -3.07 7.50
C LEU A 135 -27.46 -4.53 7.95
N LYS A 136 -27.15 -4.79 9.23
CA LYS A 136 -26.93 -6.12 9.82
C LYS A 136 -25.99 -6.99 8.99
N LYS A 137 -24.91 -6.38 8.48
CA LYS A 137 -23.94 -7.01 7.58
C LYS A 137 -22.51 -6.75 8.04
N GLU A 138 -21.64 -7.70 7.72
CA GLU A 138 -20.20 -7.62 7.98
C GLU A 138 -19.49 -6.99 6.79
N PHE A 139 -18.45 -6.22 7.08
CA PHE A 139 -17.61 -5.58 6.06
C PHE A 139 -16.15 -5.66 6.46
N LEU A 140 -15.27 -5.72 5.47
CA LEU A 140 -13.86 -5.45 5.64
C LEU A 140 -13.61 -3.93 5.54
N LEU A 141 -12.81 -3.39 6.44
CA LEU A 141 -12.28 -2.04 6.37
C LEU A 141 -10.83 -2.11 5.89
N TYR A 142 -10.54 -1.37 4.83
CA TYR A 142 -9.18 -1.15 4.33
C TYR A 142 -8.74 0.23 4.81
N PHE A 143 -7.81 0.27 5.76
CA PHE A 143 -7.20 1.51 6.23
C PHE A 143 -6.00 1.82 5.36
N MET A 144 -6.06 2.94 4.65
CA MET A 144 -4.99 3.39 3.78
C MET A 144 -4.03 4.30 4.55
N ASN A 145 -2.75 4.30 4.17
CA ASN A 145 -1.70 5.12 4.80
C ASN A 145 -1.92 6.64 4.60
N ASP A 146 -2.75 7.04 3.63
CA ASP A 146 -3.16 8.42 3.39
C ASP A 146 -4.41 8.84 4.18
N GLY A 147 -4.88 7.97 5.08
CA GLY A 147 -6.02 8.21 5.95
C GLY A 147 -7.38 7.90 5.33
N ARG A 148 -7.44 7.47 4.06
CA ARG A 148 -8.69 6.95 3.47
C ARG A 148 -9.07 5.62 4.11
N VAL A 149 -10.36 5.38 4.23
CA VAL A 149 -10.91 4.10 4.70
C VAL A 149 -11.92 3.60 3.68
N TYR A 150 -11.73 2.39 3.17
CA TYR A 150 -12.69 1.74 2.29
C TYR A 150 -13.45 0.65 3.02
N LYS A 151 -14.76 0.61 2.79
CA LYS A 151 -15.65 -0.45 3.26
C LYS A 151 -15.88 -1.41 2.10
N VAL A 152 -15.42 -2.65 2.26
CA VAL A 152 -15.47 -3.70 1.24
C VAL A 152 -16.47 -4.76 1.68
N ALA A 153 -17.52 -4.97 0.90
CA ALA A 153 -18.48 -6.04 1.14
C ALA A 153 -17.91 -7.38 0.69
N GLU A 154 -18.44 -8.48 1.21
CA GLU A 154 -18.04 -9.83 0.76
C GLU A 154 -18.26 -10.04 -0.75
N SER A 155 -19.33 -9.45 -1.32
CA SER A 155 -19.59 -9.48 -2.76
C SER A 155 -18.45 -8.85 -3.57
N ASP A 156 -17.80 -7.82 -3.02
CA ASP A 156 -16.80 -7.01 -3.71
C ASP A 156 -15.43 -7.67 -3.68
N ILE A 157 -15.23 -8.66 -2.80
CA ILE A 157 -14.02 -9.52 -2.78
C ILE A 157 -13.82 -10.20 -4.14
N ASN A 158 -14.91 -10.52 -4.85
CA ASN A 158 -14.84 -11.16 -6.15
C ASN A 158 -14.28 -10.26 -7.26
N LEU A 159 -14.32 -8.94 -7.07
CA LEU A 159 -13.81 -7.94 -8.02
C LEU A 159 -12.30 -7.72 -7.87
N LYS A 160 -11.69 -8.26 -6.80
CA LYS A 160 -10.29 -8.04 -6.48
C LYS A 160 -9.37 -8.98 -7.25
N SER A 161 -8.18 -8.47 -7.55
CA SER A 161 -7.08 -9.29 -8.09
C SER A 161 -6.58 -10.30 -7.05
N TYR A 162 -6.01 -11.42 -7.51
CA TYR A 162 -5.52 -12.43 -6.57
C TYR A 162 -4.32 -11.94 -5.73
N GLN A 163 -3.48 -11.04 -6.27
CA GLN A 163 -2.35 -10.46 -5.54
C GLN A 163 -2.82 -9.54 -4.41
N GLU A 164 -3.85 -8.73 -4.66
CA GLU A 164 -4.50 -7.91 -3.62
C GLU A 164 -5.10 -8.81 -2.54
N LEU A 165 -5.83 -9.86 -2.93
CA LEU A 165 -6.43 -10.80 -1.98
C LEU A 165 -5.39 -11.56 -1.14
N GLU A 166 -4.27 -11.94 -1.75
CA GLU A 166 -3.15 -12.57 -1.05
C GLU A 166 -2.55 -11.64 0.01
N TYR A 167 -2.39 -10.35 -0.34
CA TYR A 167 -1.92 -9.33 0.61
C TYR A 167 -2.93 -9.03 1.71
N VAL A 168 -4.21 -8.90 1.38
CA VAL A 168 -5.31 -8.70 2.33
C VAL A 168 -5.36 -9.86 3.32
N LEU A 169 -5.20 -11.10 2.86
CA LEU A 169 -5.16 -12.28 3.72
C LEU A 169 -3.93 -12.26 4.66
N TYR A 170 -2.79 -11.76 4.17
CA TYR A 170 -1.59 -11.57 4.99
C TYR A 170 -1.80 -10.54 6.11
N LEU A 171 -2.61 -9.50 5.86
CA LEU A 171 -2.93 -8.47 6.85
C LEU A 171 -4.08 -8.86 7.80
N LEU A 172 -5.02 -9.68 7.34
CA LEU A 172 -6.22 -10.04 8.08
C LEU A 172 -5.89 -10.92 9.30
N LYS A 173 -6.17 -10.41 10.50
CA LYS A 173 -6.04 -11.19 11.74
C LYS A 173 -7.24 -12.11 11.94
N VAL A 174 -7.05 -13.40 11.69
CA VAL A 174 -8.07 -14.43 11.94
C VAL A 174 -8.15 -14.73 13.44
N LYS A 175 -9.12 -14.12 14.12
CA LYS A 175 -9.30 -14.25 15.59
C LYS A 175 -10.60 -14.95 16.00
N ASN A 176 -11.60 -14.96 15.12
CA ASN A 176 -12.94 -15.48 15.41
C ASN A 176 -13.56 -16.19 14.20
N ARG A 177 -14.75 -16.78 14.38
CA ARG A 177 -15.45 -17.52 13.33
C ARG A 177 -15.73 -16.66 12.09
N ASN A 178 -16.10 -15.40 12.29
CA ASN A 178 -16.49 -14.52 11.19
C ASN A 178 -15.26 -14.15 10.33
N THR A 179 -14.14 -13.80 10.97
CA THR A 179 -12.87 -13.54 10.27
C THR A 179 -12.35 -14.80 9.58
N HIS A 180 -12.58 -15.97 10.17
CA HIS A 180 -12.26 -17.25 9.53
C HIS A 180 -13.11 -17.50 8.27
N ASN A 181 -14.42 -17.22 8.32
CA ASN A 181 -15.32 -17.37 7.18
C ASN A 181 -14.88 -16.47 6.02
N VAL A 182 -14.65 -15.17 6.28
CA VAL A 182 -14.17 -14.22 5.27
C VAL A 182 -12.80 -14.63 4.72
N ALA A 183 -11.87 -15.05 5.58
CA ALA A 183 -10.57 -15.57 5.15
C ALA A 183 -10.71 -16.82 4.26
N SER A 184 -11.76 -17.63 4.44
CA SER A 184 -12.02 -18.82 3.63
C SER A 184 -12.55 -18.44 2.25
N VAL A 185 -13.47 -17.46 2.18
CA VAL A 185 -13.96 -16.86 0.93
C VAL A 185 -12.80 -16.26 0.11
N ILE A 186 -11.94 -15.48 0.76
CA ILE A 186 -10.74 -14.90 0.12
C ILE A 186 -9.82 -16.00 -0.42
N ARG A 187 -9.53 -17.04 0.38
CA ARG A 187 -8.67 -18.16 -0.02
C ARG A 187 -9.24 -18.90 -1.23
N GLU A 188 -10.54 -19.17 -1.23
CA GLU A 188 -11.22 -19.86 -2.31
C GLU A 188 -11.16 -19.04 -3.60
N LYS A 189 -11.50 -17.74 -3.54
CA LYS A 189 -11.43 -16.84 -4.70
C LYS A 189 -10.00 -16.73 -5.24
N MET A 190 -9.01 -16.57 -4.36
CA MET A 190 -7.60 -16.54 -4.74
C MET A 190 -7.18 -17.83 -5.43
N LEU A 191 -7.54 -19.00 -4.89
CA LEU A 191 -7.18 -20.30 -5.47
C LEU A 191 -7.80 -20.48 -6.85
N ARG A 192 -9.10 -20.19 -7.02
CA ARG A 192 -9.77 -20.23 -8.33
C ARG A 192 -9.05 -19.33 -9.35
N SER A 193 -8.65 -18.14 -8.92
CA SER A 193 -7.99 -17.15 -9.79
C SER A 193 -6.56 -17.58 -10.16
N LYS A 194 -5.80 -18.18 -9.23
CA LYS A 194 -4.47 -18.75 -9.49
C LYS A 194 -4.55 -19.95 -10.44
N MET A 195 -5.52 -20.84 -10.25
CA MET A 195 -5.74 -22.00 -11.13
C MET A 195 -6.03 -21.58 -12.57
N MET A 196 -6.85 -20.54 -12.78
CA MET A 196 -7.13 -19.99 -14.12
C MET A 196 -5.88 -19.44 -14.82
N LEU A 197 -4.87 -19.02 -14.06
CA LEU A 197 -3.60 -18.49 -14.56
C LEU A 197 -2.49 -19.56 -14.64
N GLY A 198 -2.83 -20.85 -14.47
CA GLY A 198 -1.87 -21.95 -14.50
C GLY A 198 -0.96 -22.05 -13.26
N GLY A 199 -1.27 -21.30 -12.20
CA GLY A 199 -0.53 -21.33 -10.94
C GLY A 199 -1.03 -22.41 -9.98
N GLY A 200 -0.11 -23.22 -9.45
CA GLY A 200 -0.39 -24.28 -8.47
C GLY A 200 0.18 -23.97 -7.08
N VAL A 201 -0.62 -24.31 -6.06
CA VAL A 201 -0.40 -24.25 -4.60
C VAL A 201 -0.23 -22.84 -4.00
N SER A 202 -1.07 -22.53 -3.01
CA SER A 202 -1.01 -21.30 -2.24
C SER A 202 0.14 -21.33 -1.24
N SER A 203 1.30 -20.77 -1.59
CA SER A 203 2.34 -20.43 -0.60
C SER A 203 1.87 -19.26 0.28
N ALA A 204 2.46 -19.13 1.48
CA ALA A 204 2.26 -17.94 2.29
C ALA A 204 2.80 -16.70 1.56
N TYR A 205 2.13 -15.56 1.73
CA TYR A 205 2.61 -14.30 1.18
C TYR A 205 4.00 -13.94 1.73
N ILE A 206 4.90 -13.53 0.84
CA ILE A 206 6.22 -13.02 1.18
C ILE A 206 6.21 -11.51 0.92
N PRO A 207 6.30 -10.67 1.97
CA PRO A 207 6.40 -9.22 1.83
C PRO A 207 7.58 -8.81 0.96
N LYS A 208 7.42 -7.70 0.25
CA LYS A 208 8.42 -7.18 -0.68
C LYS A 208 8.69 -5.71 -0.38
N TYR A 209 9.85 -5.23 -0.81
CA TYR A 209 10.25 -3.84 -0.71
C TYR A 209 11.12 -3.45 -1.90
N ARG A 210 11.32 -2.15 -2.07
CA ARG A 210 12.19 -1.60 -3.11
C ARG A 210 13.63 -1.52 -2.60
N ASN A 211 14.57 -2.14 -3.32
CA ASN A 211 15.99 -2.14 -2.97
C ASN A 211 16.72 -0.87 -3.45
N ALA A 212 18.03 -0.77 -3.18
CA ALA A 212 18.89 0.35 -3.59
C ALA A 212 18.91 0.64 -5.11
N HIS A 213 18.60 -0.35 -5.93
CA HIS A 213 18.54 -0.23 -7.38
C HIS A 213 17.12 0.04 -7.92
N GLY A 214 16.17 0.35 -7.04
CA GLY A 214 14.78 0.58 -7.42
C GLY A 214 14.00 -0.70 -7.79
N LYS A 215 14.59 -1.89 -7.59
CA LYS A 215 13.97 -3.17 -7.90
C LYS A 215 13.15 -3.69 -6.72
N ILE A 216 11.99 -4.27 -7.01
CA ILE A 216 11.19 -4.99 -6.00
C ILE A 216 11.88 -6.32 -5.67
N VAL A 217 12.18 -6.50 -4.38
CA VAL A 217 12.83 -7.70 -3.83
C VAL A 217 12.02 -8.23 -2.65
N GLU A 218 12.12 -9.53 -2.42
CA GLU A 218 11.46 -10.19 -1.29
C GLU A 218 12.17 -9.89 0.03
N MET A 219 11.40 -9.68 1.10
CA MET A 219 11.95 -9.55 2.44
C MET A 219 12.50 -10.90 2.90
N LYS A 220 13.74 -10.89 3.38
CA LYS A 220 14.37 -12.07 3.98
C LYS A 220 13.97 -12.18 5.44
N ARG A 221 13.36 -13.30 5.85
CA ARG A 221 13.11 -13.59 7.27
C ARG A 221 14.41 -13.63 8.07
N ASN A 222 14.36 -13.29 9.35
CA ASN A 222 15.49 -13.35 10.28
C ASN A 222 16.73 -12.53 9.82
N SER A 223 16.52 -11.47 9.05
CA SER A 223 17.60 -10.61 8.54
C SER A 223 17.80 -9.32 9.34
N ALA A 224 16.91 -9.01 10.28
CA ALA A 224 17.04 -7.83 11.13
C ALA A 224 18.22 -7.98 12.11
N LYS A 225 18.95 -6.90 12.36
CA LYS A 225 20.14 -6.88 13.22
C LYS A 225 20.10 -5.72 14.18
N PHE A 226 20.60 -5.92 15.40
CA PHE A 226 20.86 -4.80 16.28
C PHE A 226 22.06 -4.00 15.80
N ARG A 227 21.93 -2.69 15.86
CA ARG A 227 23.01 -1.74 15.61
C ARG A 227 22.96 -0.65 16.67
N THR A 228 24.11 -0.08 17.00
CA THR A 228 24.19 1.09 17.86
C THR A 228 24.38 2.31 16.97
N ALA A 229 23.42 3.23 16.98
CA ALA A 229 23.50 4.48 16.24
C ALA A 229 23.35 5.64 17.24
N LEU A 230 24.34 6.54 17.29
CA LEU A 230 24.36 7.71 18.19
C LEU A 230 24.10 7.32 19.67
N GLY A 231 24.73 6.23 20.14
CA GLY A 231 24.57 5.72 21.51
C GLY A 231 23.22 5.06 21.80
N THR A 232 22.31 4.99 20.81
CA THR A 232 21.00 4.34 20.95
C THR A 232 21.01 2.99 20.24
N LYS A 233 20.47 1.96 20.91
CA LYS A 233 20.28 0.64 20.29
C LYS A 233 19.08 0.70 19.34
N VAL A 234 19.32 0.37 18.08
CA VAL A 234 18.32 0.34 17.02
C VAL A 234 18.27 -1.05 16.40
N LEU A 235 17.10 -1.42 15.87
CA LEU A 235 16.92 -2.63 15.08
C LEU A 235 16.90 -2.24 13.61
N GLU A 236 17.93 -2.62 12.87
CA GLU A 236 18.08 -2.36 11.43
C GLU A 236 17.46 -3.50 10.63
N PHE A 237 16.70 -3.17 9.59
CA PHE A 237 15.96 -4.10 8.73
C PHE A 237 15.97 -3.60 7.27
N ASN A 238 15.52 -4.42 6.30
CA ASN A 238 15.65 -4.14 4.87
C ASN A 238 17.07 -3.72 4.44
N LEU A 239 18.08 -4.52 4.81
CA LEU A 239 19.51 -4.20 4.62
C LEU A 239 19.93 -3.92 3.17
N GLU A 240 19.16 -4.38 2.17
CA GLU A 240 19.44 -4.16 0.74
C GLU A 240 18.73 -2.92 0.18
N SER A 241 18.00 -2.17 1.03
CA SER A 241 17.35 -0.92 0.67
C SER A 241 18.37 0.22 0.52
N ASP A 242 18.06 1.19 -0.35
CA ASP A 242 18.83 2.44 -0.49
C ASP A 242 18.91 3.22 0.83
N LYS A 243 17.82 3.12 1.62
CA LYS A 243 17.68 3.80 2.90
C LYS A 243 17.76 2.76 3.99
N ALA A 244 18.68 2.97 4.93
CA ALA A 244 18.73 2.17 6.14
C ALA A 244 17.39 2.33 6.89
N HIS A 245 16.61 1.25 6.97
CA HIS A 245 15.40 1.23 7.76
C HIS A 245 15.74 0.73 9.16
N TYR A 246 15.45 1.55 10.17
CA TYR A 246 15.70 1.19 11.56
C TYR A 246 14.52 1.54 12.45
N ILE A 247 14.28 0.69 13.45
CA ILE A 247 13.37 0.96 14.56
C ILE A 247 14.21 1.31 15.78
N LYS A 248 13.96 2.51 16.33
CA LYS A 248 14.50 2.88 17.63
C LYS A 248 13.72 2.16 18.73
N LEU A 249 14.45 1.45 19.59
CA LEU A 249 13.86 0.60 20.62
C LEU A 249 13.44 1.43 21.84
N GLY A 250 12.59 0.83 22.70
CA GLY A 250 12.07 1.46 23.91
C GLY A 250 10.86 2.36 23.66
N ASN A 251 10.83 3.55 24.26
CA ASN A 251 9.69 4.49 24.17
C ASN A 251 9.45 5.05 22.77
N GLU A 252 10.38 4.86 21.84
CA GLU A 252 10.29 5.34 20.46
C GLU A 252 9.66 4.31 19.52
N THR A 253 9.52 3.04 19.94
CA THR A 253 8.91 1.98 19.12
C THR A 253 7.49 2.36 18.65
N ARG A 254 6.70 3.00 19.54
CA ARG A 254 5.34 3.49 19.27
C ARG A 254 5.24 4.61 18.22
N LYS A 255 6.35 5.25 17.84
CA LYS A 255 6.37 6.33 16.84
C LYS A 255 6.55 5.80 15.42
N ASN A 256 6.84 4.51 15.26
CA ASN A 256 7.06 3.91 13.94
C ASN A 256 5.73 3.70 13.22
N SER A 257 5.78 3.77 11.89
CA SER A 257 4.62 3.45 11.05
C SER A 257 4.24 1.98 11.18
N ILE A 258 2.97 1.67 10.90
CA ILE A 258 2.45 0.30 10.85
C ILE A 258 3.25 -0.55 9.86
N TYR A 259 3.53 0.00 8.68
CA TYR A 259 4.38 -0.63 7.67
C TYR A 259 5.77 -0.98 8.22
N SER A 260 6.47 -0.02 8.83
CA SER A 260 7.81 -0.24 9.39
C SER A 260 7.81 -1.31 10.49
N LEU A 261 6.83 -1.27 11.40
CA LEU A 261 6.67 -2.29 12.43
C LEU A 261 6.48 -3.67 11.82
N ARG A 262 5.60 -3.80 10.83
CA ARG A 262 5.29 -5.08 10.19
C ARG A 262 6.48 -5.66 9.43
N ALA A 263 7.21 -4.81 8.69
CA ALA A 263 8.45 -5.20 8.01
C ALA A 263 9.51 -5.68 9.01
N ALA A 264 9.74 -4.92 10.08
CA ALA A 264 10.70 -5.29 11.12
C ALA A 264 10.29 -6.60 11.83
N ILE A 265 9.02 -6.78 12.21
CA ILE A 265 8.52 -8.02 12.82
C ILE A 265 8.77 -9.22 11.91
N TYR A 266 8.53 -9.08 10.60
CA TYR A 266 8.76 -10.16 9.63
C TYR A 266 10.24 -10.56 9.53
N GLN A 267 11.14 -9.58 9.59
CA GLN A 267 12.59 -9.80 9.48
C GLN A 267 13.26 -10.11 10.83
N THR A 268 12.56 -9.98 11.95
CA THR A 268 13.10 -10.26 13.28
C THR A 268 12.92 -11.74 13.63
N GLY A 269 14.05 -12.40 13.90
CA GLY A 269 14.07 -13.79 14.35
C GLY A 269 13.75 -13.95 15.83
N GLU A 270 13.61 -15.20 16.25
CA GLU A 270 13.31 -15.58 17.64
C GLU A 270 14.42 -16.45 18.26
N PHE A 271 15.57 -16.52 17.59
CA PHE A 271 16.72 -17.32 18.01
C PHE A 271 17.48 -16.71 19.20
N ASP A 272 17.39 -15.39 19.37
CA ASP A 272 18.00 -14.65 20.46
C ASP A 272 16.90 -14.18 21.43
N PRO A 273 17.06 -14.33 22.76
CA PRO A 273 16.03 -13.95 23.73
C PRO A 273 15.73 -12.45 23.70
N GLU A 274 16.71 -11.60 23.41
CA GLU A 274 16.53 -10.17 23.25
C GLU A 274 15.76 -9.84 21.96
N LEU A 275 16.08 -10.49 20.84
CA LEU A 275 15.30 -10.32 19.60
C LEU A 275 13.86 -10.79 19.79
N LYS A 276 13.65 -11.88 20.52
CA LYS A 276 12.31 -12.40 20.84
C LYS A 276 11.50 -11.40 21.65
N GLU A 277 12.09 -10.77 22.67
CA GLU A 277 11.40 -9.76 23.47
C GLU A 277 11.12 -8.48 22.66
N VAL A 278 12.09 -8.01 21.87
CA VAL A 278 11.89 -6.86 20.98
C VAL A 278 10.79 -7.13 19.96
N LYS A 279 10.75 -8.33 19.37
CA LYS A 279 9.69 -8.75 18.45
C LYS A 279 8.32 -8.72 19.12
N LYS A 280 8.22 -9.22 20.35
CA LYS A 280 6.97 -9.18 21.13
C LYS A 280 6.49 -7.75 21.36
N ILE A 281 7.39 -6.85 21.79
CA ILE A 281 7.07 -5.41 21.97
C ILE A 281 6.57 -4.80 20.65
N MET A 282 7.26 -5.06 19.52
CA MET A 282 6.82 -4.54 18.22
C MET A 282 5.45 -5.07 17.81
N VAL A 283 5.14 -6.35 18.09
CA VAL A 283 3.82 -6.94 17.82
C VAL A 283 2.74 -6.25 18.66
N GLU A 284 2.99 -6.01 19.95
CA GLU A 284 2.06 -5.29 20.83
C GLU A 284 1.82 -3.84 20.38
N GLU A 285 2.88 -3.13 19.96
CA GLU A 285 2.75 -1.77 19.40
C GLU A 285 1.98 -1.76 18.08
N LEU A 286 2.22 -2.73 17.20
CA LEU A 286 1.47 -2.90 15.95
C LEU A 286 -0.02 -3.12 16.24
N GLU A 287 -0.34 -4.02 17.18
CA GLU A 287 -1.73 -4.26 17.60
C GLU A 287 -2.39 -3.01 18.18
N ARG A 288 -1.66 -2.24 18.98
CA ARG A 288 -2.16 -0.98 19.54
C ARG A 288 -2.44 0.06 18.45
N ALA A 289 -1.54 0.19 17.47
CA ALA A 289 -1.69 1.13 16.36
C ALA A 289 -2.90 0.77 15.49
N GLU A 290 -3.06 -0.50 15.12
CA GLU A 290 -4.22 -0.97 14.34
C GLU A 290 -5.54 -0.81 15.10
N LYS A 291 -5.57 -1.15 16.39
CA LYS A 291 -6.76 -0.96 17.23
C LYS A 291 -7.13 0.52 17.36
N LYS A 292 -6.14 1.41 17.42
CA LYS A 292 -6.37 2.85 17.45
C LYS A 292 -7.04 3.33 16.16
N LEU A 293 -6.60 2.87 14.98
CA LEU A 293 -7.24 3.20 13.71
C LEU A 293 -8.73 2.82 13.70
N LEU A 294 -9.06 1.62 14.18
CA LEU A 294 -10.44 1.16 14.26
C LEU A 294 -11.26 1.97 15.27
N SER A 295 -10.72 2.19 16.46
CA SER A 295 -11.37 2.98 17.51
C SER A 295 -11.68 4.41 17.04
N ASP A 296 -10.71 5.07 16.40
CA ASP A 296 -10.87 6.41 15.87
C ASP A 296 -11.94 6.43 14.77
N TYR A 297 -11.96 5.42 13.90
CA TYR A 297 -12.98 5.29 12.85
C TYR A 297 -14.39 5.05 13.41
N ILE A 298 -14.56 4.11 14.35
CA ILE A 298 -15.86 3.81 14.99
C ILE A 298 -16.42 5.06 15.68
N ARG A 299 -15.57 5.87 16.32
CA ARG A 299 -16.00 7.13 16.95
C ARG A 299 -16.61 8.10 15.93
N THR A 300 -16.18 8.06 14.68
CA THR A 300 -16.73 8.89 13.60
C THR A 300 -17.94 8.30 12.89
N VAL A 301 -18.21 7.00 13.07
CA VAL A 301 -19.29 6.26 12.40
C VAL A 301 -20.07 5.40 13.42
N PRO A 302 -21.15 5.93 14.02
CA PRO A 302 -21.85 5.28 15.15
C PRO A 302 -22.55 3.96 14.78
N ASP A 303 -22.87 3.78 13.50
CA ASP A 303 -23.55 2.59 12.96
C ASP A 303 -22.62 1.38 12.83
N ILE A 304 -21.34 1.54 13.14
CA ILE A 304 -20.33 0.49 13.03
C ILE A 304 -19.97 -0.02 14.43
N GLN A 305 -19.72 -1.32 14.51
CA GLN A 305 -19.28 -2.02 15.71
C GLN A 305 -18.11 -2.95 15.40
N GLU A 306 -17.16 -3.01 16.34
CA GLU A 306 -16.09 -4.00 16.33
C GLU A 306 -16.66 -5.41 16.56
N ILE A 307 -16.23 -6.37 15.74
CA ILE A 307 -16.58 -7.77 15.91
C ILE A 307 -15.62 -8.37 16.94
N LYS A 308 -16.16 -8.71 18.11
CA LYS A 308 -15.41 -9.36 19.20
C LYS A 308 -15.25 -10.86 18.95
#